data_AF-A0A183UEG0-F1
#
_entry.id   AF-A0A183UEG0-F1
#
_cell.length_a   1.000
_cell.length_b   1.000
_cell.length_c   1.000
_cell.angle_alpha   90.00
_cell.angle_beta   90.00
_cell.angle_gamma   90.00
#
_symmetry.space_group_name_H-M   'P 1'
#
loop_
_entity.id
_entity.type
_entity.pdbx_description
1 polymer ?
#
loop_
_entity_poly.entity_id
_entity_poly.type
_entity_poly.pdbx_seq_one_letter_code
_entity_poly.pdbx_strand_id
1 'polypeptide(L)'
;MLVSLMQLQKNVWLTICNDHLLQTQNIDMYRTCAVALEAMVNTRDPSVSRMTIAIVSILAPKIPTTQSHALATNQRYVRYLIDVIRENISASAAPNDNFNDFTIKFTLSALWNLTDESPETCQLFVELGGLNAALETLDRFTSSSNIQTKNNVAEVKHLQESMLQPKCIDSVLRLLDSDLNIDAMRHQEANRRIDVSYFAAGILANLLLSRPWNFEPSSTTCNESLIAAVRRWPNPILTMVAYRSFSPFFALLERDDLAGAQMWAAWAIQHVCSNDRHNGYVQMLISQGGREVVGRLCNSKEAHPDAVTLAHGILELMDRGDPPYRPPPNNDYSPASTLVA
;
A
#
# COMPACT_ATOMS: atom_id res chain seq x y z
N MET A 1 -18.26 8.50 -42.57
CA MET A 1 -18.61 8.26 -41.16
C MET A 1 -17.64 9.07 -40.32
N LEU A 2 -18.05 10.22 -39.78
CA LEU A 2 -17.17 11.04 -38.95
C LEU A 2 -17.02 10.34 -37.58
N VAL A 3 -15.78 10.00 -37.23
CA VAL A 3 -15.45 9.53 -35.88
C VAL A 3 -15.73 10.69 -34.93
N SER A 4 -16.55 10.48 -33.89
CA SER A 4 -16.81 11.51 -32.90
C SER A 4 -15.51 11.87 -32.16
N LEU A 5 -15.36 13.12 -31.72
CA LEU A 5 -14.19 13.56 -30.97
C LEU A 5 -13.91 12.65 -29.75
N MET A 6 -14.99 12.18 -29.09
CA MET A 6 -14.91 11.23 -27.98
C MET A 6 -14.33 9.88 -28.40
N GLN A 7 -14.74 9.35 -29.56
CA GLN A 7 -14.21 8.08 -30.05
C GLN A 7 -12.74 8.20 -30.46
N LEU A 8 -12.34 9.35 -31.01
CA LEU A 8 -10.92 9.62 -31.30
C LEU A 8 -10.09 9.65 -30.01
N GLN A 9 -10.57 10.35 -28.98
CA GLN A 9 -9.91 10.38 -27.66
C GLN A 9 -9.76 8.98 -27.05
N LYS A 10 -10.80 8.16 -27.12
CA LYS A 10 -10.75 6.76 -26.65
C LYS A 10 -9.66 5.96 -27.35
N ASN A 11 -9.54 6.09 -28.67
CA ASN A 11 -8.53 5.38 -29.45
C ASN A 11 -7.11 5.82 -29.05
N VAL A 12 -6.89 7.12 -28.82
CA VAL A 12 -5.60 7.65 -28.34
C VAL A 12 -5.26 7.07 -26.97
N TRP A 13 -6.20 7.09 -26.03
CA TRP A 13 -5.97 6.54 -24.69
C TRP A 13 -5.72 5.03 -24.70
N LEU A 14 -6.39 4.28 -25.59
CA LEU A 14 -6.14 2.84 -25.75
C LEU A 14 -4.71 2.55 -26.17
N THR A 15 -4.14 3.39 -27.05
CA THR A 15 -2.73 3.27 -27.45
C THR A 15 -1.79 3.67 -26.32
N ILE A 16 -2.06 4.79 -25.64
CA ILE A 16 -1.22 5.28 -24.53
C ILE A 16 -1.21 4.30 -23.35
N CYS A 17 -2.34 3.67 -23.05
CA CYS A 17 -2.50 2.71 -21.96
C CYS A 17 -1.76 1.37 -22.20
N ASN A 18 -1.02 1.24 -23.31
CA ASN A 18 -0.18 0.09 -23.55
C ASN A 18 1.00 0.06 -22.55
N ASP A 19 1.11 -1.03 -21.77
CA ASP A 19 2.11 -1.16 -20.71
C ASP A 19 3.54 -1.04 -21.24
N HIS A 20 3.85 -1.64 -22.39
CA HIS A 20 5.18 -1.53 -23.00
C HIS A 20 5.53 -0.08 -23.33
N LEU A 21 4.57 0.69 -23.85
CA LEU A 21 4.76 2.10 -24.13
C LEU A 21 4.99 2.90 -22.84
N LEU A 22 4.17 2.70 -21.80
CA LEU A 22 4.26 3.36 -20.50
C LEU A 22 5.57 3.07 -19.75
N GLN A 23 6.26 1.98 -20.10
CA GLN A 23 7.55 1.61 -19.53
C GLN A 23 8.76 2.15 -20.31
N THR A 24 8.56 2.81 -21.46
CA THR A 24 9.67 3.39 -22.24
C THR A 24 10.29 4.61 -21.54
N GLN A 25 11.61 4.78 -21.67
CA GLN A 25 12.37 5.85 -21.00
C GLN A 25 11.98 7.27 -21.46
N ASN A 26 11.32 7.41 -22.61
CA ASN A 26 11.03 8.72 -23.22
C ASN A 26 9.64 9.27 -22.87
N ILE A 27 8.86 8.58 -22.04
CA ILE A 27 7.56 9.09 -21.61
C ILE A 27 7.73 10.13 -20.51
N ASP A 28 7.11 11.29 -20.73
CA ASP A 28 6.86 12.27 -19.67
C ASP A 28 5.74 11.73 -18.77
N MET A 29 6.14 11.02 -17.71
CA MET A 29 5.22 10.30 -16.83
C MET A 29 4.25 11.26 -16.14
N TYR A 30 4.77 12.40 -15.66
CA TYR A 30 3.97 13.43 -14.99
C TYR A 30 2.90 13.97 -15.94
N ARG A 31 3.30 14.43 -17.13
CA ARG A 31 2.36 15.03 -18.09
C ARG A 31 1.36 14.00 -18.61
N THR A 32 1.77 12.75 -18.78
CA THR A 32 0.88 11.66 -19.18
C THR A 32 -0.20 11.43 -18.13
N CYS A 33 0.16 11.34 -16.84
CA CYS A 33 -0.81 11.25 -15.75
C CYS A 33 -1.71 12.48 -15.68
N ALA A 34 -1.15 13.69 -15.79
CA ALA A 34 -1.89 14.95 -15.71
C ALA A 34 -2.99 15.02 -16.78
N VAL A 35 -2.64 14.74 -18.04
CA VAL A 35 -3.58 14.81 -19.16
C VAL A 35 -4.63 13.69 -19.07
N ALA A 36 -4.26 12.50 -18.61
CA ALA A 36 -5.21 11.40 -18.41
C ALA A 36 -6.23 11.73 -17.32
N LEU A 37 -5.77 12.21 -16.15
CA LEU A 37 -6.63 12.62 -15.04
C LEU A 37 -7.57 13.77 -15.42
N GLU A 38 -7.07 14.75 -16.18
CA GLU A 38 -7.90 15.85 -16.67
C GLU A 38 -8.92 15.37 -17.71
N ALA A 39 -8.55 14.45 -18.61
CA ALA A 39 -9.48 13.85 -19.55
C ALA A 39 -10.57 13.05 -18.83
N MET A 40 -10.22 12.26 -17.82
CA MET A 40 -11.17 11.51 -16.99
C MET A 40 -12.22 12.42 -16.35
N VAL A 41 -11.81 13.54 -15.74
CA VAL A 41 -12.75 14.50 -15.12
C VAL A 41 -13.62 15.20 -16.17
N ASN A 42 -13.06 15.54 -17.33
CA ASN A 42 -13.77 16.29 -18.36
C ASN A 42 -14.77 15.44 -19.15
N THR A 43 -14.42 14.19 -19.47
CA THR A 43 -15.31 13.30 -20.25
C THR A 43 -16.31 12.59 -19.38
N ARG A 44 -15.92 12.23 -18.14
CA ARG A 44 -16.64 11.31 -17.25
C ARG A 44 -17.06 10.01 -17.94
N ASP A 45 -16.34 9.60 -18.98
CA ASP A 45 -16.64 8.39 -19.75
C ASP A 45 -16.01 7.16 -19.07
N PRO A 46 -16.76 6.08 -18.79
CA PRO A 46 -16.23 4.92 -18.08
C PRO A 46 -15.02 4.25 -18.74
N SER A 47 -14.90 4.29 -20.07
CA SER A 47 -13.74 3.73 -20.76
C SER A 47 -12.51 4.61 -20.58
N VAL A 48 -12.67 5.94 -20.66
CA VAL A 48 -11.58 6.89 -20.37
C VAL A 48 -11.12 6.76 -18.92
N SER A 49 -12.05 6.60 -17.97
CA SER A 49 -11.73 6.41 -16.56
C SER A 49 -10.91 5.15 -16.34
N ARG A 50 -11.31 4.01 -16.92
CA ARG A 50 -10.55 2.75 -16.81
C ARG A 50 -9.12 2.86 -17.35
N MET A 51 -8.95 3.47 -18.53
CA MET A 51 -7.62 3.68 -19.12
C MET A 51 -6.77 4.63 -18.25
N THR A 52 -7.39 5.68 -17.72
CA THR A 52 -6.72 6.63 -16.83
C THR A 52 -6.26 5.96 -15.55
N ILE A 53 -7.11 5.15 -14.91
CA ILE A 53 -6.79 4.40 -13.70
C ILE A 53 -5.60 3.45 -13.96
N ALA A 54 -5.57 2.75 -15.10
CA ALA A 54 -4.46 1.88 -15.47
C ALA A 54 -3.15 2.67 -15.67
N ILE A 55 -3.20 3.79 -16.40
CA ILE A 55 -2.04 4.69 -16.58
C ILE A 55 -1.50 5.18 -15.23
N VAL A 56 -2.37 5.68 -14.35
CA VAL A 56 -1.99 6.18 -13.03
C VAL A 56 -1.41 5.06 -12.15
N SER A 57 -1.99 3.86 -12.22
CA SER A 57 -1.48 2.71 -11.45
C SER A 57 -0.05 2.30 -11.85
N ILE A 58 0.33 2.48 -13.12
CA ILE A 58 1.67 2.15 -13.64
C ILE A 58 2.66 3.29 -13.40
N LEU A 59 2.24 4.53 -13.66
CA LEU A 59 3.15 5.68 -13.70
C LEU A 59 3.28 6.40 -12.35
N ALA A 60 2.21 6.54 -11.56
CA ALA A 60 2.25 7.31 -10.31
C ALA A 60 3.33 6.82 -9.31
N PRO A 61 3.58 5.51 -9.13
CA PRO A 61 4.67 5.02 -8.30
C PRO A 61 6.07 5.46 -8.76
N LYS A 62 6.24 5.78 -10.05
CA LYS A 62 7.53 6.14 -10.67
C LYS A 62 7.78 7.65 -10.70
N ILE A 63 6.75 8.46 -10.45
CA ILE A 63 6.88 9.92 -10.42
C ILE A 63 7.47 10.32 -9.04
N PRO A 64 8.55 11.13 -9.01
CA PRO A 64 9.09 11.66 -7.77
C PRO A 64 8.03 12.43 -6.97
N THR A 65 8.04 12.31 -5.64
CA THR A 65 7.07 12.97 -4.74
C THR A 65 7.01 14.48 -4.93
N THR A 66 8.15 15.11 -5.20
CA THR A 66 8.26 16.55 -5.52
C THR A 66 7.48 16.97 -6.76
N GLN A 67 7.26 16.06 -7.71
CA GLN A 67 6.50 16.30 -8.94
C GLN A 67 5.05 15.83 -8.81
N SER A 68 4.79 14.70 -8.16
CA SER A 68 3.45 14.13 -8.07
C SER A 68 2.50 14.94 -7.18
N HIS A 69 3.02 15.80 -6.29
CA HIS A 69 2.23 16.58 -5.34
C HIS A 69 1.06 17.34 -5.99
N ALA A 70 1.29 18.02 -7.13
CA ALA A 70 0.24 18.78 -7.83
C ALA A 70 -0.90 17.89 -8.38
N LEU A 71 -0.58 16.65 -8.76
CA LEU A 71 -1.58 15.67 -9.21
C LEU A 71 -2.33 15.08 -8.01
N ALA A 72 -1.57 14.73 -6.99
CA ALA A 72 -2.07 14.05 -5.80
C ALA A 72 -3.03 14.93 -4.98
N THR A 73 -2.76 16.23 -4.90
CA THR A 73 -3.57 17.19 -4.12
C THR A 73 -4.73 17.82 -4.90
N ASN A 74 -4.95 17.42 -6.15
CA ASN A 74 -6.08 17.95 -6.92
C ASN A 74 -7.40 17.27 -6.50
N GLN A 75 -8.20 18.01 -5.73
CA GLN A 75 -9.52 17.58 -5.23
C GLN A 75 -10.42 16.97 -6.30
N ARG A 76 -10.37 17.43 -7.56
CA ARG A 76 -11.25 16.90 -8.62
C ARG A 76 -10.90 15.45 -8.95
N TYR A 77 -9.61 15.12 -8.99
CA TYR A 77 -9.12 13.79 -9.32
C TYR A 77 -9.43 12.81 -8.19
N VAL A 78 -9.11 13.19 -6.95
CA VAL A 78 -9.36 12.35 -5.76
C VAL A 78 -10.86 12.10 -5.60
N ARG A 79 -11.70 13.14 -5.71
CA ARG A 79 -13.16 13.00 -5.64
C ARG A 79 -13.68 12.06 -6.71
N TYR A 80 -13.24 12.22 -7.95
CA TYR A 80 -13.71 11.38 -9.06
C TYR A 80 -13.37 9.90 -8.82
N LEU A 81 -12.16 9.58 -8.34
CA LEU A 81 -11.76 8.20 -8.03
C LEU A 81 -12.59 7.61 -6.87
N ILE A 82 -12.91 8.41 -5.84
CA ILE A 82 -13.81 7.98 -4.75
C ILE A 82 -15.23 7.73 -5.27
N ASP A 83 -15.73 8.60 -6.14
CA ASP A 83 -17.07 8.47 -6.74
C ASP A 83 -17.15 7.19 -7.61
N VAL A 84 -16.12 6.89 -8.39
CA VAL A 84 -16.01 5.62 -9.14
C VAL A 84 -16.15 4.41 -8.20
N ILE A 85 -15.47 4.41 -7.06
CA ILE A 85 -15.59 3.33 -6.07
C ILE A 85 -17.03 3.21 -5.58
N ARG A 86 -17.64 4.31 -5.13
CA ARG A 86 -19.02 4.31 -4.59
C ARG A 86 -20.06 3.86 -5.61
N GLU A 87 -19.94 4.33 -6.85
CA GLU A 87 -20.85 3.96 -7.95
C GLU A 87 -20.75 2.46 -8.25
N ASN A 88 -19.53 1.91 -8.30
CA ASN A 88 -19.32 0.49 -8.56
C ASN A 88 -19.74 -0.41 -7.38
N ILE A 89 -19.60 0.07 -6.13
CA ILE A 89 -20.19 -0.61 -4.96
C ILE A 89 -21.72 -0.62 -5.10
N SER A 90 -22.34 0.51 -5.40
CA SER A 90 -23.81 0.59 -5.50
C SER A 90 -24.36 -0.27 -6.64
N ALA A 91 -23.66 -0.35 -7.77
CA ALA A 91 -24.09 -1.08 -8.97
C ALA A 91 -23.92 -2.61 -8.86
N SER A 92 -22.94 -3.09 -8.10
CA SER A 92 -22.54 -4.51 -8.06
C SER A 92 -23.52 -5.41 -7.27
N ALA A 93 -24.73 -4.97 -6.93
CA ALA A 93 -25.74 -5.77 -6.19
C ALA A 93 -26.17 -7.09 -6.89
N ALA A 94 -25.66 -7.38 -8.10
CA ALA A 94 -25.83 -8.64 -8.80
C ALA A 94 -24.68 -9.64 -8.48
N PRO A 95 -24.96 -10.92 -8.14
CA PRO A 95 -23.99 -11.81 -7.49
C PRO A 95 -22.76 -12.29 -8.29
N ASN A 96 -22.46 -11.76 -9.49
CA ASN A 96 -21.41 -12.28 -10.38
C ASN A 96 -20.72 -11.21 -11.24
N ASP A 97 -20.75 -9.93 -10.85
CA ASP A 97 -20.15 -8.86 -11.65
C ASP A 97 -18.65 -8.63 -11.36
N ASN A 98 -17.82 -9.57 -11.81
CA ASN A 98 -16.35 -9.49 -11.68
C ASN A 98 -15.76 -8.18 -12.24
N PHE A 99 -16.45 -7.50 -13.15
CA PHE A 99 -15.95 -6.29 -13.79
C PHE A 99 -15.91 -5.08 -12.83
N ASN A 100 -16.94 -4.94 -11.99
CA ASN A 100 -16.97 -3.88 -10.99
C ASN A 100 -15.88 -4.10 -9.94
N ASP A 101 -15.58 -5.36 -9.60
CA ASP A 101 -14.54 -5.73 -8.65
C ASP A 101 -13.14 -5.33 -9.15
N PHE A 102 -12.83 -5.58 -10.42
CA PHE A 102 -11.58 -5.11 -11.04
C PHE A 102 -11.52 -3.58 -11.03
N THR A 103 -12.60 -2.91 -11.41
CA THR A 103 -12.65 -1.44 -11.43
C THR A 103 -12.36 -0.87 -10.05
N ILE A 104 -12.97 -1.41 -8.99
CA ILE A 104 -12.74 -0.99 -7.61
C ILE A 104 -11.28 -1.27 -7.20
N LYS A 105 -10.75 -2.48 -7.45
CA LYS A 105 -9.36 -2.85 -7.14
C LYS A 105 -8.36 -1.88 -7.76
N PHE A 106 -8.48 -1.62 -9.06
CA PHE A 106 -7.55 -0.73 -9.76
C PHE A 106 -7.71 0.73 -9.33
N THR A 107 -8.95 1.18 -9.07
CA THR A 107 -9.20 2.54 -8.58
C THR A 107 -8.59 2.77 -7.20
N LEU A 108 -8.73 1.79 -6.30
CA LEU A 108 -8.07 1.82 -4.99
C LEU A 108 -6.55 1.84 -5.14
N SER A 109 -5.98 0.98 -6.00
CA SER A 109 -4.53 0.99 -6.26
C SER A 109 -4.02 2.36 -6.73
N ALA A 110 -4.75 3.00 -7.64
CA ALA A 110 -4.43 4.35 -8.11
C ALA A 110 -4.50 5.38 -6.97
N LEU A 111 -5.55 5.37 -6.14
CA LEU A 111 -5.66 6.24 -4.96
C LEU A 111 -4.53 6.01 -3.96
N TRP A 112 -4.13 4.75 -3.75
CA TRP A 112 -3.03 4.40 -2.87
C TRP A 112 -1.68 4.93 -3.37
N ASN A 113 -1.44 4.89 -4.67
CA ASN A 113 -0.22 5.46 -5.24
C ASN A 113 -0.21 7.00 -5.20
N LEU A 114 -1.38 7.64 -5.18
CA LEU A 114 -1.50 9.11 -5.01
C LEU A 114 -1.40 9.56 -3.54
N THR A 115 -1.74 8.69 -2.59
CA THR A 115 -1.65 8.98 -1.14
C THR A 115 -0.30 8.63 -0.53
N ASP A 116 0.52 7.86 -1.24
CA ASP A 116 1.86 7.43 -0.80
C ASP A 116 2.80 8.64 -0.59
N GLU A 117 3.35 8.76 0.62
CA GLU A 117 4.18 9.89 1.07
C GLU A 117 3.53 11.28 0.84
N SER A 118 2.20 11.37 0.88
CA SER A 118 1.46 12.63 0.68
C SER A 118 0.39 12.86 1.75
N PRO A 119 0.76 13.44 2.92
CA PRO A 119 -0.18 13.73 4.00
C PRO A 119 -1.38 14.58 3.58
N GLU A 120 -1.16 15.57 2.71
CA GLU A 120 -2.22 16.44 2.19
C GLU A 120 -3.24 15.66 1.35
N THR A 121 -2.78 14.70 0.54
CA THR A 121 -3.68 13.83 -0.24
C THR A 121 -4.44 12.87 0.66
N CYS A 122 -3.79 12.32 1.70
CA CYS A 122 -4.47 11.50 2.70
C CYS A 122 -5.58 12.30 3.41
N GLN A 123 -5.30 13.54 3.79
CA GLN A 123 -6.29 14.42 4.42
C GLN A 123 -7.47 14.67 3.47
N LEU A 124 -7.18 15.05 2.23
CA LEU A 124 -8.18 15.26 1.19
C LEU A 124 -9.04 14.01 0.96
N PHE A 125 -8.43 12.82 0.92
CA PHE A 125 -9.13 11.55 0.80
C PHE A 125 -10.12 11.33 1.95
N VAL A 126 -9.71 11.60 3.20
CA VAL A 126 -10.57 11.51 4.38
C VAL A 126 -11.71 12.53 4.32
N GLU A 127 -11.42 13.80 4.02
CA GLU A 127 -12.41 14.88 3.92
C GLU A 127 -13.47 14.64 2.84
N LEU A 128 -13.11 13.96 1.75
CA LEU A 128 -14.03 13.57 0.68
C LEU A 128 -14.84 12.29 0.99
N GLY A 129 -14.68 11.74 2.20
CA GLY A 129 -15.34 10.52 2.66
C GLY A 129 -14.78 9.25 2.01
N GLY A 130 -13.53 9.28 1.55
CA GLY A 130 -12.85 8.15 0.94
C GLY A 130 -12.66 6.99 1.93
N LEU A 131 -12.46 7.29 3.22
CA LEU A 131 -12.36 6.26 4.26
C LEU A 131 -13.62 5.40 4.33
N ASN A 132 -14.81 6.01 4.31
CA ASN A 132 -16.07 5.27 4.32
C ASN A 132 -16.23 4.39 3.08
N ALA A 133 -15.86 4.89 1.91
CA ALA A 133 -15.89 4.13 0.66
C ALA A 133 -14.92 2.94 0.69
N ALA A 134 -13.72 3.12 1.25
CA ALA A 134 -12.75 2.05 1.42
C ALA A 134 -13.24 0.98 2.42
N LEU A 135 -13.79 1.38 3.56
CA LEU A 135 -14.34 0.44 4.54
C LEU A 135 -15.52 -0.36 3.97
N GLU A 136 -16.42 0.30 3.24
CA GLU A 136 -17.54 -0.37 2.56
C GLU A 136 -17.07 -1.35 1.48
N THR A 137 -16.00 -0.99 0.76
CA THR A 137 -15.33 -1.90 -0.16
C THR A 137 -14.84 -3.14 0.58
N LEU A 138 -14.15 -2.97 1.70
CA LEU A 138 -13.59 -4.09 2.46
C LEU A 138 -14.66 -5.00 3.04
N ASP A 139 -15.77 -4.44 3.55
CA ASP A 139 -16.92 -5.20 4.03
C ASP A 139 -17.53 -6.09 2.93
N ARG A 140 -17.51 -5.61 1.68
CA ARG A 140 -18.03 -6.36 0.53
C ARG A 140 -17.08 -7.45 0.05
N PHE A 141 -15.78 -7.18 0.08
CA PHE A 141 -14.76 -8.02 -0.54
C PHE A 141 -13.97 -8.88 0.43
N THR A 142 -14.49 -9.14 1.64
CA THR A 142 -13.85 -10.01 2.64
C THR A 142 -13.50 -11.40 2.11
N SER A 143 -14.17 -11.86 1.06
CA SER A 143 -13.94 -13.15 0.40
C SER A 143 -13.09 -13.06 -0.88
N SER A 144 -12.88 -11.85 -1.41
CA SER A 144 -12.13 -11.62 -2.65
C SER A 144 -10.71 -11.18 -2.31
N SER A 145 -9.79 -12.14 -2.42
CA SER A 145 -8.39 -12.12 -1.97
C SER A 145 -7.45 -11.07 -2.57
N ASN A 146 -7.95 -10.00 -3.21
CA ASN A 146 -7.15 -9.08 -4.00
C ASN A 146 -7.34 -7.59 -3.67
N ILE A 147 -8.18 -7.23 -2.69
CA ILE A 147 -8.31 -5.83 -2.27
C ILE A 147 -7.34 -5.55 -1.13
N GLN A 148 -6.25 -4.87 -1.48
CA GLN A 148 -5.23 -4.42 -0.55
C GLN A 148 -5.60 -3.05 0.00
N THR A 149 -5.65 -2.91 1.32
CA THR A 149 -5.87 -1.63 2.00
C THR A 149 -4.53 -1.05 2.37
N LYS A 150 -3.96 -0.11 1.60
CA LYS A 150 -2.66 0.44 1.99
C LYS A 150 -2.76 1.26 3.28
N ASN A 151 -1.71 1.19 4.08
CA ASN A 151 -1.59 1.78 5.42
C ASN A 151 -1.30 3.29 5.42
N ASN A 152 -1.14 3.92 4.25
CA ASN A 152 -0.74 5.31 4.07
C ASN A 152 -1.54 6.33 4.91
N VAL A 153 -2.87 6.19 5.00
CA VAL A 153 -3.72 7.10 5.80
C VAL A 153 -3.45 6.95 7.30
N ALA A 154 -3.19 5.72 7.76
CA ALA A 154 -2.91 5.44 9.16
C ALA A 154 -1.52 5.98 9.59
N GLU A 155 -0.57 6.10 8.67
CA GLU A 155 0.75 6.70 8.94
C GLU A 155 0.68 8.21 9.24
N VAL A 156 -0.39 8.89 8.79
CA VAL A 156 -0.57 10.33 9.01
C VAL A 156 -1.14 10.59 10.41
N LYS A 157 -0.27 11.01 11.33
CA LYS A 157 -0.58 11.21 12.76
C LYS A 157 -1.91 11.93 13.06
N HIS A 158 -2.19 13.05 12.39
CA HIS A 158 -3.40 13.83 12.66
C HIS A 158 -4.68 13.20 12.07
N LEU A 159 -4.57 12.22 11.17
CA LEU A 159 -5.70 11.47 10.61
C LEU A 159 -6.00 10.18 11.39
N GLN A 160 -5.07 9.73 12.25
CA GLN A 160 -5.26 8.52 13.05
C GLN A 160 -6.50 8.61 13.93
N GLU A 161 -6.83 9.77 14.48
CA GLU A 161 -8.07 9.98 15.27
C GLU A 161 -9.34 9.77 14.44
N SER A 162 -9.32 10.15 13.15
CA SER A 162 -10.45 9.93 12.24
C SER A 162 -10.62 8.45 11.88
N MET A 163 -9.51 7.70 11.86
CA MET A 163 -9.47 6.26 11.61
C MET A 163 -9.81 5.44 12.87
N LEU A 164 -9.50 5.96 14.06
CA LEU A 164 -9.64 5.27 15.33
C LEU A 164 -11.10 5.23 15.79
N GLN A 165 -11.89 4.40 15.10
CA GLN A 165 -13.31 4.20 15.30
C GLN A 165 -13.59 2.69 15.48
N PRO A 166 -14.55 2.27 16.35
CA PRO A 166 -14.84 0.86 16.60
C PRO A 166 -15.05 0.05 15.32
N LYS A 167 -15.88 0.56 14.40
CA LYS A 167 -16.15 -0.09 13.10
C LYS A 167 -14.89 -0.30 12.27
N CYS A 168 -13.97 0.67 12.28
CA CYS A 168 -12.71 0.55 11.53
C CYS A 168 -11.82 -0.53 12.15
N ILE A 169 -11.69 -0.54 13.48
CA ILE A 169 -10.92 -1.56 14.21
C ILE A 169 -11.48 -2.97 13.96
N ASP A 170 -12.80 -3.15 14.04
CA ASP A 170 -13.45 -4.43 13.75
C ASP A 170 -13.18 -4.91 12.32
N SER A 171 -13.22 -4.01 11.33
CA SER A 171 -12.86 -4.33 9.95
C SER A 171 -11.39 -4.69 9.80
N VAL A 172 -10.48 -3.94 10.44
CA VAL A 172 -9.04 -4.20 10.40
C VAL A 172 -8.69 -5.54 11.03
N LEU A 173 -9.29 -5.88 12.18
CA LEU A 173 -9.06 -7.18 12.84
C LEU A 173 -9.58 -8.35 12.01
N ARG A 174 -10.75 -8.22 11.36
CA ARG A 174 -11.23 -9.26 10.43
C ARG A 174 -10.27 -9.47 9.26
N LEU A 175 -9.69 -8.40 8.72
CA LEU A 175 -8.71 -8.50 7.64
C LEU A 175 -7.37 -9.06 8.12
N LEU A 176 -6.99 -8.77 9.37
CA LEU A 176 -5.78 -9.30 10.01
C LEU A 176 -5.83 -10.83 10.12
N ASP A 177 -7.02 -11.39 10.35
CA ASP A 177 -7.23 -12.84 10.44
C ASP A 177 -7.67 -13.49 9.11
N SER A 178 -7.64 -12.74 7.99
CA SER A 178 -8.06 -13.28 6.69
C SER A 178 -7.20 -14.46 6.21
N ASP A 179 -5.93 -14.53 6.60
CA ASP A 179 -5.04 -15.65 6.26
C ASP A 179 -5.33 -16.94 7.05
N LEU A 180 -6.14 -16.86 8.12
CA LEU A 180 -6.59 -18.03 8.89
C LEU A 180 -7.73 -18.80 8.21
N ASN A 181 -8.53 -18.10 7.41
CA ASN A 181 -9.73 -18.65 6.77
C ASN A 181 -9.47 -19.37 5.44
N ILE A 182 -8.20 -19.48 5.03
CA ILE A 182 -7.82 -20.18 3.79
C ILE A 182 -7.82 -21.68 4.09
N ASP A 183 -8.83 -22.40 3.58
CA ASP A 183 -9.01 -23.85 3.76
C ASP A 183 -7.69 -24.62 3.67
N ALA A 184 -7.43 -25.41 4.70
CA ALA A 184 -6.29 -26.31 4.90
C ALA A 184 -6.12 -27.40 3.82
N MET A 185 -6.82 -27.32 2.68
CA MET A 185 -6.72 -28.27 1.56
C MET A 185 -5.83 -27.79 0.41
N ARG A 186 -5.36 -26.53 0.39
CA ARG A 186 -4.44 -26.01 -0.63
C ARG A 186 -3.05 -25.70 -0.08
N HIS A 187 -2.55 -26.57 0.79
CA HIS A 187 -1.18 -26.50 1.33
C HIS A 187 -0.13 -26.72 0.23
N GLN A 188 0.24 -25.64 -0.44
CA GLN A 188 1.64 -25.38 -0.67
C GLN A 188 1.98 -24.19 0.23
N GLU A 189 2.67 -24.49 1.33
CA GLU A 189 3.08 -23.55 2.40
C GLU A 189 3.80 -22.30 1.84
N ALA A 190 4.39 -22.42 0.65
CA ALA A 190 5.03 -21.35 -0.11
C ALA A 190 4.08 -20.29 -0.71
N ASN A 191 2.77 -20.51 -0.73
CA ASN A 191 1.79 -19.66 -1.43
C ASN A 191 0.68 -19.09 -0.52
N ARG A 192 0.86 -19.10 0.81
CA ARG A 192 -0.08 -18.39 1.69
C ARG A 192 -0.01 -16.90 1.37
N ARG A 193 -1.04 -16.39 0.71
CA ARG A 193 -1.24 -14.97 0.43
C ARG A 193 -1.55 -14.25 1.74
N ILE A 194 -0.56 -13.58 2.29
CA ILE A 194 -0.67 -12.77 3.51
C ILE A 194 -0.79 -11.27 3.21
N ASP A 195 -0.88 -10.87 1.95
CA ASP A 195 -0.89 -9.48 1.52
C ASP A 195 -2.03 -8.68 2.18
N VAL A 196 -3.23 -9.24 2.28
CA VAL A 196 -4.35 -8.57 2.97
C VAL A 196 -4.08 -8.40 4.46
N SER A 197 -3.67 -9.46 5.17
CA SER A 197 -3.40 -9.38 6.61
C SER A 197 -2.16 -8.55 6.93
N TYR A 198 -1.16 -8.54 6.06
CA TYR A 198 0.04 -7.71 6.14
C TYR A 198 -0.28 -6.22 6.13
N PHE A 199 -1.13 -5.78 5.21
CA PHE A 199 -1.50 -4.36 5.14
C PHE A 199 -2.47 -3.97 6.27
N ALA A 200 -3.39 -4.86 6.65
CA ALA A 200 -4.25 -4.65 7.82
C ALA A 200 -3.44 -4.49 9.11
N ALA A 201 -2.41 -5.32 9.28
CA ALA A 201 -1.45 -5.21 10.36
C ALA A 201 -0.72 -3.86 10.37
N GLY A 202 -0.37 -3.32 9.20
CA GLY A 202 0.25 -1.99 9.07
C GLY A 202 -0.68 -0.85 9.46
N ILE A 203 -1.97 -0.95 9.12
CA ILE A 203 -2.99 0.00 9.61
C ILE A 203 -3.06 -0.09 11.14
N LEU A 204 -3.21 -1.30 11.69
CA LEU A 204 -3.35 -1.51 13.12
C LEU A 204 -2.11 -1.02 13.90
N ALA A 205 -0.91 -1.34 13.42
CA ALA A 205 0.36 -0.91 14.01
C ALA A 205 0.44 0.61 14.15
N ASN A 206 0.02 1.35 13.11
CA ASN A 206 -0.01 2.80 13.15
C ASN A 206 -1.11 3.35 14.06
N LEU A 207 -2.30 2.74 14.08
CA LEU A 207 -3.38 3.16 14.99
C LEU A 207 -3.04 2.91 16.46
N LEU A 208 -2.20 1.92 16.78
CA LEU A 208 -1.69 1.70 18.13
C LEU A 208 -0.85 2.86 18.67
N LEU A 209 -0.30 3.73 17.80
CA LEU A 209 0.37 4.97 18.23
C LEU A 209 -0.61 6.06 18.70
N SER A 210 -1.88 5.94 18.29
CA SER A 210 -2.90 6.95 18.58
C SER A 210 -3.47 6.81 19.99
N ARG A 211 -3.77 7.95 20.61
CA ARG A 211 -4.36 8.07 21.95
C ARG A 211 -5.29 9.30 21.99
N PRO A 212 -6.38 9.29 22.77
CA PRO A 212 -6.82 8.19 23.64
C PRO A 212 -7.63 7.11 22.89
N TRP A 213 -7.47 5.84 23.28
CA TRP A 213 -8.24 4.71 22.75
C TRP A 213 -9.19 4.21 23.84
N ASN A 214 -10.44 4.66 23.78
CA ASN A 214 -11.41 4.52 24.88
C ASN A 214 -12.61 3.61 24.56
N PHE A 215 -12.41 2.62 23.68
CA PHE A 215 -13.45 1.68 23.27
C PHE A 215 -12.87 0.28 23.06
N GLU A 216 -13.74 -0.73 23.03
CA GLU A 216 -13.38 -2.10 22.67
C GLU A 216 -13.50 -2.34 21.15
N PRO A 217 -12.62 -3.16 20.55
CA PRO A 217 -11.48 -3.84 21.18
C PRO A 217 -10.40 -2.86 21.67
N SER A 218 -9.85 -3.12 22.86
CA SER A 218 -8.85 -2.26 23.48
C SER A 218 -7.53 -2.24 22.70
N SER A 219 -6.75 -1.17 22.85
CA SER A 219 -5.40 -1.09 22.25
C SER A 219 -4.48 -2.26 22.66
N THR A 220 -4.63 -2.77 23.88
CA THR A 220 -3.90 -3.95 24.36
C THR A 220 -4.31 -5.21 23.60
N THR A 221 -5.60 -5.47 23.48
CA THR A 221 -6.14 -6.60 22.72
C THR A 221 -5.70 -6.54 21.26
N CYS A 222 -5.78 -5.37 20.63
CA CYS A 222 -5.32 -5.17 19.26
C CYS A 222 -3.81 -5.41 19.10
N ASN A 223 -2.99 -4.97 20.06
CA ASN A 223 -1.56 -5.23 20.06
C ASN A 223 -1.25 -6.73 20.17
N GLU A 224 -1.99 -7.47 21.01
CA GLU A 224 -1.87 -8.93 21.12
C GLU A 224 -2.29 -9.67 19.83
N SER A 225 -3.39 -9.25 19.20
CA SER A 225 -3.81 -9.78 17.90
C SER A 225 -2.74 -9.57 16.82
N LEU A 226 -2.07 -8.41 16.84
CA LEU A 226 -1.00 -8.09 15.90
C LEU A 226 0.24 -8.98 16.12
N ILE A 227 0.63 -9.22 17.38
CA ILE A 227 1.70 -10.18 17.72
C ILE A 227 1.36 -11.57 17.18
N ALA A 228 0.11 -12.02 17.42
CA ALA A 228 -0.35 -13.32 16.97
C ALA A 228 -0.33 -13.44 15.44
N ALA A 229 -0.68 -12.39 14.71
CA ALA A 229 -0.63 -12.37 13.25
C ALA A 229 0.80 -12.50 12.71
N VAL A 230 1.73 -11.68 13.18
CA VAL A 230 3.13 -11.69 12.71
C VAL A 230 3.80 -13.06 12.93
N ARG A 231 3.51 -13.72 14.06
CA ARG A 231 4.04 -15.07 14.37
C ARG A 231 3.59 -16.15 13.39
N ARG A 232 2.47 -15.97 12.69
CA ARG A 232 1.88 -16.97 11.79
C ARG A 232 2.36 -16.84 10.34
N TRP A 233 2.99 -15.71 10.00
CA TRP A 233 3.41 -15.45 8.64
C TRP A 233 4.64 -16.27 8.27
N PRO A 234 4.66 -16.89 7.07
CA PRO A 234 5.84 -17.57 6.58
C PRO A 234 6.94 -16.55 6.28
N ASN A 235 8.20 -17.00 6.25
CA ASN A 235 9.28 -16.22 5.65
C ASN A 235 9.00 -16.08 4.15
N PRO A 236 8.65 -14.90 3.62
CA PRO A 236 8.15 -14.83 2.26
C PRO A 236 9.33 -14.84 1.27
N ILE A 237 9.21 -15.71 0.27
CA ILE A 237 10.21 -15.88 -0.79
C ILE A 237 10.03 -14.84 -1.91
N LEU A 238 8.84 -14.23 -2.02
CA LEU A 238 8.50 -13.27 -3.07
C LEU A 238 8.23 -11.89 -2.49
N THR A 239 8.75 -10.86 -3.16
CA THR A 239 8.52 -9.46 -2.81
C THR A 239 7.04 -9.10 -2.98
N MET A 240 6.36 -8.78 -1.88
CA MET A 240 4.93 -8.41 -1.90
C MET A 240 4.71 -6.90 -2.06
N VAL A 241 5.67 -6.10 -1.62
CA VAL A 241 5.54 -4.65 -1.48
C VAL A 241 6.87 -3.97 -1.78
N ALA A 242 6.80 -2.72 -2.21
CA ALA A 242 7.95 -1.84 -2.36
C ALA A 242 7.80 -0.61 -1.48
N TYR A 243 8.90 -0.19 -0.85
CA TYR A 243 8.95 0.97 0.03
C TYR A 243 9.78 2.10 -0.59
N ARG A 244 9.28 3.33 -0.51
CA ARG A 244 10.04 4.53 -0.86
C ARG A 244 10.94 5.02 0.27
N SER A 245 10.57 4.68 1.50
CA SER A 245 11.27 5.07 2.71
C SER A 245 10.99 4.10 3.85
N PHE A 246 11.94 3.98 4.78
CA PHE A 246 11.76 3.27 6.05
C PHE A 246 11.35 4.19 7.21
N SER A 247 11.29 5.51 6.97
CA SER A 247 10.94 6.49 8.01
C SER A 247 9.63 6.17 8.76
N PRO A 248 8.53 5.69 8.12
CA PRO A 248 7.31 5.36 8.85
C PRO A 248 7.48 4.23 9.87
N PHE A 249 8.45 3.32 9.65
CA PHE A 249 8.69 2.18 10.53
C PHE A 249 9.45 2.55 11.80
N PHE A 250 10.28 3.59 11.76
CA PHE A 250 11.13 3.94 12.92
C PHE A 250 10.31 4.35 14.13
N ALA A 251 9.24 5.12 13.93
CA ALA A 251 8.33 5.51 15.01
C ALA A 251 7.67 4.29 15.69
N LEU A 252 7.46 3.20 14.94
CA LEU A 252 6.90 1.95 15.47
C LEU A 252 7.97 1.13 16.19
N LEU A 253 9.18 1.03 15.61
CA LEU A 253 10.31 0.33 16.23
C LEU A 253 10.68 0.95 17.58
N GLU A 254 10.51 2.25 17.79
CA GLU A 254 10.84 2.95 19.05
C GLU A 254 9.88 2.67 20.22
N ARG A 255 8.75 2.00 19.99
CA ARG A 255 7.71 1.78 21.01
C ARG A 255 7.80 0.41 21.67
N ASP A 256 8.67 0.29 22.68
CA ASP A 256 8.87 -0.97 23.44
C ASP A 256 7.59 -1.45 24.16
N ASP A 257 6.63 -0.55 24.42
CA ASP A 257 5.31 -0.88 24.97
C ASP A 257 4.31 -1.45 23.95
N LEU A 258 4.61 -1.38 22.65
CA LEU A 258 3.75 -1.80 21.54
C LEU A 258 4.40 -2.92 20.74
N ALA A 259 4.61 -4.05 21.40
CA ALA A 259 5.28 -5.21 20.82
C ALA A 259 4.73 -5.65 19.45
N GLY A 260 3.41 -5.64 19.23
CA GLY A 260 2.81 -5.98 17.94
C GLY A 260 3.22 -5.01 16.84
N ALA A 261 3.21 -3.70 17.14
CA ALA A 261 3.63 -2.67 16.20
C ALA A 261 5.14 -2.77 15.87
N GLN A 262 5.98 -3.01 16.88
CA GLN A 262 7.42 -3.27 16.69
C GLN A 262 7.66 -4.51 15.83
N MET A 263 6.96 -5.61 16.12
CA MET A 263 7.11 -6.87 15.38
C MET A 263 6.69 -6.71 13.92
N TRP A 264 5.57 -6.04 13.64
CA TRP A 264 5.16 -5.75 12.26
C TRP A 264 6.21 -4.94 11.52
N ALA A 265 6.71 -3.87 12.14
CA ALA A 265 7.70 -3.00 11.52
C ALA A 265 9.03 -3.72 11.24
N ALA A 266 9.52 -4.49 12.22
CA ALA A 266 10.74 -5.27 12.05
C ALA A 266 10.57 -6.37 10.98
N TRP A 267 9.44 -7.06 10.98
CA TRP A 267 9.13 -8.08 9.98
C TRP A 267 9.07 -7.48 8.56
N ALA A 268 8.40 -6.34 8.39
CA ALA A 268 8.29 -5.63 7.12
C ALA A 268 9.66 -5.25 6.54
N ILE A 269 10.53 -4.68 7.38
CA ILE A 269 11.90 -4.33 7.01
C ILE A 269 12.69 -5.58 6.62
N GLN A 270 12.67 -6.62 7.47
CA GLN A 270 13.39 -7.85 7.21
C GLN A 270 12.93 -8.51 5.90
N HIS A 271 11.63 -8.52 5.62
CA HIS A 271 11.04 -9.12 4.44
C HIS A 271 11.60 -8.50 3.14
N VAL A 272 11.63 -7.17 3.04
CA VAL A 272 12.12 -6.49 1.83
C VAL A 272 13.65 -6.51 1.75
N CYS A 273 14.36 -6.41 2.88
CA CYS A 273 15.83 -6.49 2.92
C CYS A 273 16.35 -7.90 2.59
N SER A 274 15.60 -8.96 2.91
CA SER A 274 15.98 -10.34 2.57
C SER A 274 15.94 -10.61 1.05
N ASN A 275 15.18 -9.81 0.31
CA ASN A 275 15.02 -9.91 -1.15
C ASN A 275 15.67 -8.73 -1.89
N ASP A 276 16.74 -8.15 -1.32
CA ASP A 276 17.36 -6.90 -1.78
C ASP A 276 18.29 -7.04 -3.01
N ARG A 277 17.86 -7.76 -4.04
CA ARG A 277 18.70 -7.96 -5.24
C ARG A 277 18.74 -6.74 -6.17
N HIS A 278 17.72 -5.89 -6.14
CA HIS A 278 17.51 -4.85 -7.15
C HIS A 278 17.08 -3.48 -6.61
N ASN A 279 16.68 -3.38 -5.34
CA ASN A 279 16.06 -2.15 -4.81
C ASN A 279 16.99 -1.33 -3.92
N GLY A 280 18.08 -1.92 -3.39
CA GLY A 280 18.99 -1.24 -2.48
C GLY A 280 18.36 -0.93 -1.12
N TYR A 281 17.39 -1.73 -0.67
CA TYR A 281 16.70 -1.57 0.60
C TYR A 281 17.65 -1.55 1.80
N VAL A 282 18.67 -2.41 1.83
CA VAL A 282 19.66 -2.41 2.92
C VAL A 282 20.41 -1.08 2.95
N GLN A 283 20.82 -0.56 1.79
CA GLN A 283 21.51 0.73 1.71
C GLN A 283 20.58 1.89 2.07
N MET A 284 19.33 1.87 1.62
CA MET A 284 18.32 2.86 1.98
C MET A 284 18.10 2.88 3.49
N LEU A 285 17.92 1.71 4.12
CA LEU A 285 17.73 1.57 5.55
C LEU A 285 18.92 2.13 6.34
N ILE A 286 20.16 1.80 5.94
CA ILE A 286 21.37 2.34 6.56
C ILE A 286 21.44 3.85 6.41
N SER A 287 21.21 4.38 5.20
CA SER A 287 21.27 5.81 4.91
C SER A 287 20.27 6.65 5.71
N GLN A 288 19.15 6.05 6.10
CA GLN A 288 18.08 6.69 6.88
C GLN A 288 18.28 6.55 8.40
N GLY A 289 19.40 5.97 8.86
CA GLY A 289 19.69 5.80 10.28
C GLY A 289 19.18 4.48 10.88
N GLY A 290 18.71 3.54 10.05
CA GLY A 290 18.15 2.27 10.50
C GLY A 290 19.10 1.44 11.37
N ARG A 291 20.42 1.56 11.20
CA ARG A 291 21.40 0.83 12.05
C ARG A 291 21.29 1.24 13.53
N GLU A 292 21.08 2.52 13.81
CA GLU A 292 20.92 3.01 15.19
C GLU A 292 19.58 2.54 15.77
N VAL A 293 18.49 2.71 15.03
CA VAL A 293 17.13 2.35 15.45
C VAL A 293 17.01 0.85 15.73
N VAL A 294 17.51 0.01 14.82
CA VAL A 294 17.51 -1.46 14.95
C VAL A 294 18.49 -1.90 16.05
N GLY A 295 19.68 -1.27 16.12
CA GLY A 295 20.66 -1.53 17.17
C GLY A 295 20.11 -1.27 18.58
N ARG A 296 19.35 -0.18 18.76
CA ARG A 296 18.64 0.09 20.02
C ARG A 296 17.64 -1.03 20.35
N LEU A 297 16.84 -1.47 19.38
CA LEU A 297 15.85 -2.54 19.59
C LEU A 297 16.53 -3.86 19.99
N CYS A 298 17.64 -4.24 19.35
CA CYS A 298 18.41 -5.43 19.72
C CYS A 298 18.92 -5.41 21.17
N ASN A 299 19.22 -4.22 21.69
CA ASN A 299 19.75 -4.03 23.04
C ASN A 299 18.68 -3.70 24.09
N SER A 300 17.41 -3.59 23.70
CA SER A 300 16.32 -3.27 24.63
C SER A 300 16.05 -4.44 25.58
N LYS A 301 15.92 -4.13 26.87
CA LYS A 301 15.52 -5.09 27.91
C LYS A 301 14.00 -5.12 28.13
N GLU A 302 13.29 -4.13 27.60
CA GLU A 302 11.84 -3.98 27.75
C GLU A 302 11.09 -4.50 26.52
N ALA A 303 11.74 -4.48 25.35
CA ALA A 303 11.15 -4.97 24.11
C ALA A 303 10.85 -6.47 24.16
N HIS A 304 9.81 -6.86 23.43
CA HIS A 304 9.39 -8.25 23.34
C HIS A 304 10.46 -9.13 22.66
N PRO A 305 10.76 -10.36 23.16
CA PRO A 305 11.82 -11.22 22.63
C PRO A 305 11.75 -11.48 21.11
N ASP A 306 10.55 -11.67 20.57
CA ASP A 306 10.37 -11.88 19.13
C ASP A 306 10.70 -10.64 18.30
N ALA A 307 10.41 -9.42 18.80
CA ALA A 307 10.80 -8.18 18.14
C ALA A 307 12.33 -8.03 18.12
N VAL A 308 12.97 -8.36 19.24
CA VAL A 308 14.43 -8.41 19.37
C VAL A 308 15.02 -9.42 18.37
N THR A 309 14.40 -10.59 18.21
CA THR A 309 14.85 -11.62 17.27
C THR A 309 14.78 -11.15 15.82
N LEU A 310 13.66 -10.53 15.41
CA LEU A 310 13.52 -9.92 14.09
C LEU A 310 14.57 -8.83 13.85
N ALA A 311 14.81 -7.99 14.85
CA ALA A 311 15.81 -6.92 14.79
C ALA A 311 17.24 -7.44 14.57
N HIS A 312 17.62 -8.53 15.25
CA HIS A 312 18.91 -9.18 15.00
C HIS A 312 19.02 -9.71 13.57
N GLY A 313 17.95 -10.28 13.03
CA GLY A 313 17.89 -10.69 11.63
C GLY A 313 18.11 -9.53 10.65
N ILE A 314 17.59 -8.34 10.95
CA ILE A 314 17.84 -7.13 10.14
C ILE A 314 19.30 -6.68 10.25
N LEU A 315 19.90 -6.66 11.45
CA LEU A 315 21.31 -6.30 11.62
C LEU A 315 22.23 -7.25 10.85
N GLU A 316 21.97 -8.56 10.89
CA GLU A 316 22.71 -9.53 10.10
C GLU A 316 22.64 -9.22 8.60
N LEU A 317 21.47 -8.82 8.08
CA LEU A 317 21.33 -8.42 6.68
C LEU A 317 22.13 -7.16 6.36
N MET A 318 22.17 -6.18 7.27
CA MET A 318 23.00 -4.98 7.11
C MET A 318 24.50 -5.30 7.11
N ASP A 319 24.93 -6.25 7.95
CA ASP A 319 26.33 -6.63 8.11
C ASP A 319 26.82 -7.54 6.97
N ARG A 320 25.92 -8.37 6.42
CA ARG A 320 26.19 -9.17 5.21
C ARG A 320 26.18 -8.36 3.93
N GLY A 321 25.62 -7.15 3.95
CA GLY A 321 25.37 -6.33 2.76
C GLY A 321 26.58 -6.26 1.82
N ASP A 322 26.40 -6.75 0.60
CA ASP A 322 27.37 -6.66 -0.50
C ASP A 322 27.81 -5.19 -0.72
N PRO A 323 29.02 -4.96 -1.27
CA PRO A 323 29.52 -3.61 -1.54
C PRO A 323 28.49 -2.79 -2.31
N PRO A 324 28.46 -1.45 -2.11
CA PRO A 324 27.42 -0.59 -2.65
C PRO A 324 27.24 -0.88 -4.14
N TYR A 325 26.00 -1.21 -4.53
CA TYR A 325 25.63 -1.27 -5.93
C TYR A 325 26.03 0.07 -6.56
N ARG A 326 27.11 0.05 -7.35
CA ARG A 326 27.44 1.14 -8.25
C ARG A 326 26.50 0.97 -9.43
N PRO A 327 25.47 1.83 -9.60
CA PRO A 327 24.72 1.80 -10.85
C PRO A 327 25.74 1.97 -11.98
N PRO A 328 25.70 1.14 -13.04
CA PRO A 328 26.54 1.37 -14.20
C PRO A 328 26.27 2.81 -14.68
N PRO A 329 27.32 3.55 -15.09
CA PRO A 329 27.10 4.83 -15.75
C PRO A 329 26.32 4.53 -17.03
N ASN A 330 25.03 4.87 -17.01
CA ASN A 330 24.01 4.55 -18.00
C ASN A 330 23.63 3.07 -18.10
N ASN A 331 22.32 2.87 -17.87
CA ASN A 331 21.46 1.77 -18.30
C ASN A 331 21.27 0.53 -17.39
N ASP A 332 19.99 0.18 -17.26
CA ASP A 332 19.42 -1.18 -17.19
C ASP A 332 19.31 -1.89 -15.84
N TYR A 333 18.22 -1.61 -15.11
CA TYR A 333 17.10 -2.56 -14.86
C TYR A 333 16.16 -1.99 -13.78
N SER A 334 14.89 -1.75 -14.12
CA SER A 334 13.82 -1.60 -13.11
C SER A 334 13.34 -3.00 -12.71
N PRO A 335 13.20 -3.34 -11.42
CA PRO A 335 12.58 -4.59 -11.05
C PRO A 335 11.14 -4.59 -11.55
N ALA A 336 10.75 -5.68 -12.23
CA ALA A 336 9.39 -5.89 -12.66
C ALA A 336 8.47 -5.79 -11.43
N SER A 337 7.66 -4.73 -11.38
CA SER A 337 6.48 -4.71 -10.51
C SER A 337 5.66 -5.94 -10.88
N THR A 338 5.72 -6.96 -10.03
CA THR A 338 4.84 -8.13 -10.17
C THR A 338 3.47 -7.72 -9.64
N LEU A 339 2.85 -6.74 -10.30
CA LEU A 339 1.41 -6.55 -10.26
C LEU A 339 0.86 -7.62 -11.20
N VAL A 340 0.63 -8.81 -10.66
CA VAL A 340 -0.25 -9.78 -11.29
C VAL A 340 -1.62 -9.11 -11.41
N ALA A 341 -2.12 -9.07 -12.65
CA ALA A 341 -3.45 -8.62 -13.03
C ALA A 341 -4.55 -8.97 -12.01
#